data_AF-E6Q3E7-F1
#
_entry.id   AF-E6Q3E7-F1
#
_cell.length_a   1.000
_cell.length_b   1.000
_cell.length_c   1.000
_cell.angle_alpha   90.00
_cell.angle_beta   90.00
_cell.angle_gamma   90.00
#
_symmetry.space_group_name_H-M   'P 1'
#
loop_
_entity.id
_entity.type
_entity.pdbx_description
1 polymer ?
#
loop_
_entity_poly.entity_id
_entity_poly.type
_entity_poly.pdbx_seq_one_letter_code
_entity_poly.pdbx_strand_id
1 'polypeptide(L)' 'MMNILARGKGDTLGGVDEMLADPSIVLHMYGKHHAVARRKMGHVTAIVDGPVDEAAIKRARGAYGRLRWLP' A
#
# COMPACT_ATOMS: atom_id res chain seq x y z
N MET A 1 1.66 -5.81 7.82
CA MET A 1 0.71 -4.78 7.35
C MET A 1 1.40 -3.42 7.33
N MET A 2 1.14 -2.58 6.31
CA MET A 2 1.66 -1.22 6.17
C MET A 2 0.52 -0.25 5.88
N ASN A 3 0.38 0.82 6.65
CA ASN A 3 -0.66 1.83 6.43
C ASN A 3 -0.32 2.68 5.20
N ILE A 4 -1.29 2.88 4.32
CA ILE A 4 -1.19 3.87 3.24
C ILE A 4 -1.58 5.22 3.85
N LEU A 5 -0.60 6.11 3.97
CA LEU A 5 -0.81 7.47 4.46
C LEU A 5 -0.96 8.43 3.29
N ALA A 6 -1.97 9.28 3.37
CA ALA A 6 -2.16 10.39 2.47
C ALA A 6 -1.06 11.45 2.59
N ARG A 7 -0.81 12.18 1.50
CA ARG A 7 0.15 13.30 1.46
C ARG A 7 -0.50 14.68 1.55
N GLY A 8 -1.83 14.79 1.44
CA GLY A 8 -2.51 16.08 1.33
C GLY A 8 -2.42 16.70 -0.07
N LYS A 9 -2.04 15.91 -1.08
CA LYS A 9 -1.90 16.34 -2.49
C LYS A 9 -2.47 15.24 -3.39
N GLY A 10 -3.60 15.58 -4.01
CA GLY A 10 -4.44 14.72 -4.85
C GLY A 10 -5.10 13.55 -4.13
N ASP A 11 -6.16 13.01 -4.75
CA ASP A 11 -7.05 12.01 -4.15
C ASP A 11 -6.97 10.64 -4.85
N THR A 12 -6.13 10.53 -5.88
CA THR A 12 -5.95 9.30 -6.67
C THR A 12 -4.66 8.57 -6.28
N LEU A 13 -4.77 7.28 -5.96
CA LEU A 13 -3.63 6.42 -5.66
C LEU A 13 -3.21 5.66 -6.92
N GLY A 14 -2.05 6.00 -7.48
CA GLY A 14 -1.43 5.28 -8.59
C GLY A 14 -0.43 4.22 -8.14
N GLY A 15 0.02 3.38 -9.06
CA GLY A 15 0.95 2.27 -8.77
C GLY A 15 0.27 1.01 -8.23
N VAL A 16 -1.06 0.97 -8.23
CA VAL A 16 -1.86 -0.12 -7.66
C VAL A 16 -1.69 -1.40 -8.47
N ASP A 17 -1.77 -1.32 -9.80
CA ASP A 17 -1.68 -2.50 -10.67
C ASP A 17 -0.29 -3.15 -10.58
N GLU A 18 0.78 -2.35 -10.61
CA GLU A 18 2.15 -2.83 -10.47
C GLU A 18 2.43 -3.41 -9.07
N MET A 19 1.75 -2.90 -8.04
CA MET A 19 1.80 -3.47 -6.70
C MET A 19 1.08 -4.82 -6.64
N LEU A 20 -0.13 -4.91 -7.20
CA LEU A 20 -0.98 -6.10 -7.19
C LEU A 20 -0.53 -7.20 -8.17
N ALA A 21 0.43 -6.92 -9.05
CA ALA A 21 1.12 -7.95 -9.83
C ALA A 21 1.85 -8.99 -8.94
N ASP A 22 2.13 -8.66 -7.68
CA ASP A 22 2.57 -9.63 -6.67
C ASP A 22 1.33 -10.27 -6.00
N PRO A 23 1.05 -11.57 -6.24
CA PRO A 23 -0.16 -12.22 -5.74
C PRO A 23 -0.17 -12.39 -4.21
N SER A 24 0.96 -12.19 -3.53
CA SER A 24 1.03 -12.20 -2.06
C SER A 24 0.55 -10.89 -1.44
N ILE A 25 0.25 -9.86 -2.25
CA ILE A 25 -0.10 -8.52 -1.77
C ILE A 25 -1.62 -8.30 -1.83
N VAL A 26 -2.19 -7.96 -0.68
CA VAL A 26 -3.61 -7.62 -0.53
C VAL A 26 -3.74 -6.13 -0.19
N LEU A 27 -4.60 -5.44 -0.94
CA LEU A 27 -4.93 -4.03 -0.74
C LEU A 27 -6.30 -3.89 -0.08
N HIS A 28 -6.39 -3.07 0.98
CA HIS A 28 -7.64 -2.63 1.57
C HIS A 28 -7.70 -1.11 1.63
N MET A 29 -8.61 -0.52 0.84
CA MET A 29 -8.88 0.92 0.81
C MET A 29 -10.16 1.26 1.59
N TYR A 30 -10.13 2.35 2.37
CA TYR A 30 -11.28 2.73 3.21
C TYR A 30 -12.36 3.55 2.49
N GLY A 31 -12.20 3.82 1.18
CA GLY A 31 -13.18 4.61 0.41
C GLY A 31 -13.32 6.07 0.85
N LYS A 32 -12.30 6.64 1.51
CA LYS A 32 -12.31 8.04 1.93
C LYS A 32 -12.12 8.94 0.71
N HIS A 33 -13.04 9.90 0.52
CA HIS A 33 -13.04 10.81 -0.62
C HIS A 33 -11.76 11.68 -0.70
N HIS A 34 -11.26 12.18 0.44
CA HIS A 34 -10.10 13.09 0.47
C HIS A 34 -8.90 12.56 1.25
N ALA A 35 -7.74 12.62 0.60
CA ALA A 35 -6.42 12.22 1.07
C ALA A 35 -5.72 13.35 1.83
N VAL A 36 -6.26 13.71 3.00
CA VAL A 36 -5.66 14.70 3.92
C VAL A 36 -4.31 14.20 4.46
N ALA A 37 -3.30 15.07 4.54
CA ALA A 37 -1.94 14.70 4.95
C ALA A 37 -1.91 13.84 6.22
N ARG A 38 -1.12 12.76 6.16
CA ARG A 38 -0.95 11.73 7.20
C ARG A 38 -2.21 10.94 7.59
N ARG A 39 -3.36 11.19 6.97
CA ARG A 39 -4.56 10.40 7.19
C ARG A 39 -4.34 8.97 6.67
N LYS A 40 -4.74 7.97 7.45
CA LYS A 40 -4.77 6.58 6.98
C LYS A 40 -5.88 6.42 5.94
N MET A 41 -5.50 6.07 4.71
CA MET A 41 -6.41 5.88 3.58
C MET A 41 -6.72 4.42 3.30
N GLY A 42 -5.87 3.53 3.80
CA GLY A 42 -5.99 2.09 3.66
C GLY A 42 -4.77 1.42 4.25
N HIS A 43 -4.57 0.15 3.88
CA HIS A 43 -3.36 -0.58 4.18
C HIS A 43 -3.07 -1.65 3.14
N VAL A 44 -1.81 -2.05 3.10
CA VAL A 44 -1.31 -3.19 2.32
C VAL A 44 -0.88 -4.29 3.29
N THR A 45 -1.28 -5.51 3.01
CA THR A 45 -0.87 -6.71 3.75
C THR A 45 -0.17 -7.66 2.80
N ALA A 46 1.01 -8.15 3.19
CA ALA A 46 1.69 -9.23 2.50
C ALA A 46 1.34 -10.55 3.21
N ILE A 47 0.87 -11.51 2.44
CA ILE A 47 0.60 -12.88 2.89
C ILE A 47 1.90 -13.68 2.75
N VAL A 48 2.17 -14.52 3.75
CA VAL A 48 3.34 -15.39 3.80
C VAL A 48 2.91 -16.77 4.28
N ASP A 49 3.56 -17.80 3.75
CA ASP A 49 3.44 -19.15 4.28
C ASP A 49 4.49 -19.32 5.39
N GLY A 50 4.02 -19.45 6.62
CA GLY A 50 4.89 -19.57 7.80
C GLY A 50 5.28 -18.24 8.44
N PRO A 51 6.38 -18.21 9.22
CA PRO A 51 6.77 -17.00 9.96
C PRO A 51 7.22 -15.88 9.02
N VAL A 52 7.03 -14.63 9.45
CA VAL A 52 7.52 -13.46 8.73
C VAL A 52 9.03 -13.38 8.84
N ASP A 53 9.73 -13.41 7.70
CA ASP A 53 11.17 -13.26 7.59
C ASP A 53 11.57 -11.93 6.90
N GLU A 54 12.88 -11.67 6.80
CA GLU A 54 13.39 -10.46 6.17
C GLU A 54 13.06 -10.37 4.67
N ALA A 55 13.00 -11.52 3.99
CA ALA A 55 12.67 -11.57 2.57
C ALA A 55 11.21 -11.13 2.33
N ALA A 56 10.29 -11.60 3.17
CA ALA A 56 8.89 -11.17 3.16
C ALA A 56 8.76 -9.67 3.47
N ILE A 57 9.48 -9.16 4.47
CA ILE A 57 9.48 -7.73 4.80
C ILE A 57 10.00 -6.91 3.61
N LYS A 58 11.09 -7.34 2.97
CA LYS A 58 11.68 -6.67 1.80
C LYS A 58 10.71 -6.66 0.63
N ARG A 59 10.05 -7.79 0.33
CA ARG A 59 9.03 -7.91 -0.71
C ARG A 59 7.86 -6.95 -0.45
N ALA A 60 7.32 -6.97 0.76
CA ALA A 60 6.22 -6.09 1.16
C ALA A 60 6.58 -4.60 1.00
N ARG A 61 7.76 -4.19 1.46
CA ARG A 61 8.26 -2.82 1.31
C ARG A 61 8.47 -2.43 -0.16
N GLY A 62 9.00 -3.35 -0.97
CA GLY A 62 9.18 -3.14 -2.41
C GLY A 62 7.85 -2.92 -3.13
N ALA A 63 6.83 -3.73 -2.81
CA ALA A 63 5.49 -3.57 -3.35
C ALA A 63 4.85 -2.24 -2.90
N TYR A 64 4.91 -1.93 -1.60
CA TYR A 64 4.41 -0.67 -1.05
C TYR A 64 5.06 0.56 -1.70
N GLY A 65 6.36 0.47 -2.04
CA GLY A 65 7.11 1.54 -2.68
C GLY A 65 6.64 1.92 -4.09
N ARG A 66 5.80 1.10 -4.73
CA ARG A 66 5.21 1.40 -6.05
C ARG A 66 4.08 2.43 -5.96
N LEU A 67 3.44 2.52 -4.79
CA LEU A 67 2.30 3.40 -4.56
C LEU A 67 2.72 4.87 -4.55
N ARG A 68 1.92 5.70 -5.23
CA ARG A 68 2.11 7.15 -5.28
C ARG A 68 0.76 7.88 -5.32
N TRP A 69 0.64 8.94 -4.55
CA TRP A 69 -0.47 9.89 -4.69
C TRP A 69 -0.23 10.73 -5.94
N LEU A 70 -1.17 10.68 -6.88
CA LEU A 70 -1.17 11.52 -8.07
C LEU A 70 -1.72 12.90 -7.69
N PRO A 71 -1.19 14.01 -8.26
CA PRO A 71 -1.61 15.37 -7.94
C PRO A 71 -3.09 15.65 -8.24
#